data_AF-A0A1D2U1P9-F1
#
_entry.id   AF-A0A1D2U1P9-F1
#
_cell.length_a   1.000
_cell.length_b   1.000
_cell.length_c   1.000
_cell.angle_alpha   90.00
_cell.angle_beta   90.00
_cell.angle_gamma   90.00
#
_symmetry.space_group_name_H-M   'P 1'
#
loop_
_entity.id
_entity.type
_entity.pdbx_description
1 polymer ?
#
loop_
_entity_poly.entity_id
_entity_poly.type
_entity_poly.pdbx_seq_one_letter_code
_entity_poly.pdbx_strand_id
1 'polypeptide(L)'
;MNERKPRPDSRLKTLPEERQEQIAEYARTHSLSATVDWLKADGLVTSQAALSGFLSWYGLRQQLARNESTVESVLADLKANNPNATERELFAAGQSFFSALAIETQDAKAWAMTQELRIKTDDLNLARQKFQRETCKLFIQWSEDQRAKSIAESGASNAEKIEQLGQLMFGEDWKEQQG
;
A
#
# COMPACT_ATOMS: atom_id res chain seq x y z
N MET A 1 -2.14 13.96 18.43
CA MET A 1 -3.58 14.32 18.52
C MET A 1 -4.33 13.37 17.60
N ASN A 2 -5.41 12.73 18.06
CA ASN A 2 -6.21 11.87 17.17
C ASN A 2 -6.94 12.75 16.15
N GLU A 3 -6.56 12.65 14.88
CA GLU A 3 -7.24 13.30 13.74
C GLU A 3 -8.63 12.69 13.54
N ARG A 4 -9.59 13.12 14.35
CA ARG A 4 -10.99 12.75 14.15
C ARG A 4 -11.52 13.55 12.97
N LYS A 5 -11.87 12.83 11.89
CA LYS A 5 -12.64 13.38 10.77
C LYS A 5 -13.78 14.24 11.33
N PRO A 6 -13.86 15.54 10.98
CA PRO A 6 -14.94 16.38 11.48
C PRO A 6 -16.26 15.81 11.01
N ARG A 7 -17.29 15.97 11.84
CA ARG A 7 -18.60 15.40 11.57
C ARG A 7 -19.04 15.75 10.14
N PRO A 8 -19.64 14.79 9.40
CA PRO A 8 -19.98 14.95 8.00
C PRO A 8 -20.95 16.12 7.75
N ASP A 9 -21.73 16.51 8.76
CA ASP A 9 -22.70 17.61 8.78
C ASP A 9 -22.09 18.98 9.17
N SER A 10 -20.76 19.08 9.34
CA SER A 10 -20.13 20.37 9.64
C SER A 10 -20.34 21.37 8.50
N ARG A 11 -21.06 22.46 8.77
CA ARG A 11 -21.32 23.55 7.81
C ARG A 11 -20.05 24.07 7.14
N LEU A 12 -18.91 24.05 7.85
CA LEU A 12 -17.62 24.51 7.31
C LEU A 12 -17.13 23.65 6.12
N LYS A 13 -17.49 22.36 6.08
CA LYS A 13 -17.07 21.43 5.00
C LYS A 13 -17.95 21.52 3.75
N THR A 14 -19.15 22.04 3.88
CA THR A 14 -20.12 22.17 2.79
C THR A 14 -20.05 23.53 2.10
N LEU A 15 -19.20 24.45 2.58
CA LEU A 15 -18.97 25.73 1.93
C LEU A 15 -18.27 25.54 0.58
N PRO A 16 -18.42 26.48 -0.37
CA PRO A 16 -17.59 26.52 -1.58
C PRO A 16 -16.10 26.46 -1.23
N GLU A 17 -15.30 25.81 -2.08
CA GLU A 17 -13.87 25.57 -1.82
C GLU A 17 -13.09 26.87 -1.61
N GLU A 18 -13.38 27.91 -2.39
CA GLU A 18 -12.80 29.25 -2.22
C GLU A 18 -13.06 29.80 -0.81
N ARG A 19 -14.28 29.60 -0.27
CA ARG A 19 -14.60 30.07 1.08
C ARG A 19 -13.87 29.24 2.13
N GLN A 20 -13.71 27.93 1.92
CA GLN A 20 -12.91 27.07 2.81
C GLN A 20 -11.45 27.54 2.86
N GLU A 21 -10.89 27.89 1.71
CA GLU A 21 -9.52 28.43 1.60
C GLU A 21 -9.37 29.77 2.31
N GLN A 22 -10.30 30.72 2.11
CA GLN A 22 -10.30 32.00 2.80
C GLN A 22 -10.31 31.84 4.33
N ILE A 23 -11.11 30.90 4.84
CA ILE A 23 -11.16 30.60 6.29
C ILE A 23 -9.82 30.04 6.76
N ALA A 24 -9.24 29.10 6.02
CA ALA A 24 -7.95 28.51 6.35
C ALA A 24 -6.82 29.56 6.33
N GLU A 25 -6.80 30.44 5.33
CA GLU A 25 -5.82 31.53 5.19
C GLU A 25 -5.93 32.53 6.35
N TYR A 26 -7.14 32.97 6.67
CA TYR A 26 -7.39 33.88 7.79
C TYR A 26 -6.93 33.26 9.12
N ALA A 27 -7.24 31.98 9.34
CA ALA A 27 -6.85 31.25 10.55
C ALA A 27 -5.33 31.01 10.68
N ARG A 28 -4.53 31.15 9.62
CA ARG A 28 -3.05 31.06 9.71
C ARG A 28 -2.44 32.25 10.44
N THR A 29 -3.08 33.41 10.34
CA THR A 29 -2.56 34.68 10.88
C THR A 29 -3.33 35.17 12.11
N HIS A 30 -4.43 34.50 12.46
CA HIS A 30 -5.32 34.89 13.55
C HIS A 30 -5.56 33.73 14.53
N SER A 31 -5.93 34.06 15.76
CA SER A 31 -6.32 33.05 16.74
C SER A 31 -7.66 32.40 16.38
N LEU A 32 -7.90 31.17 16.85
CA LEU A 32 -9.19 30.48 16.63
C LEU A 32 -10.40 31.29 17.10
N SER A 33 -10.27 32.03 18.21
CA SER A 33 -11.35 32.89 18.71
C SER A 33 -11.64 34.03 17.73
N ALA A 34 -10.61 34.72 17.26
CA ALA A 34 -10.75 35.81 16.31
C ALA A 34 -11.35 35.33 14.98
N THR A 35 -10.95 34.14 14.50
CA THR A 35 -11.55 33.53 13.31
C THR A 35 -13.02 33.18 13.52
N VAL A 36 -13.41 32.68 14.70
CA VAL A 36 -14.83 32.42 15.02
C VAL A 36 -15.63 33.72 15.03
N ASP A 37 -15.11 34.79 15.62
CA ASP A 37 -15.78 36.09 15.65
C ASP A 37 -15.91 36.70 14.24
N TRP A 38 -14.87 36.58 13.43
CA TRP A 38 -14.88 36.99 12.02
C TRP A 38 -15.92 36.22 11.20
N LEU A 39 -16.00 34.90 11.38
CA LEU A 39 -17.02 34.06 10.74
C LEU A 39 -18.43 34.43 11.20
N LYS A 40 -18.60 34.74 12.48
CA LYS A 40 -19.89 35.16 13.05
C LYS A 40 -20.36 36.50 12.47
N ALA A 41 -19.45 37.46 12.28
CA ALA A 41 -19.75 38.73 11.63
C ALA A 41 -20.21 38.56 10.17
N ASP A 42 -19.73 37.50 9.50
CA ASP A 42 -20.15 37.07 8.15
C ASP A 42 -21.41 36.17 8.16
N GLY A 43 -22.10 36.04 9.29
CA GLY A 43 -23.33 35.23 9.41
C GLY A 43 -23.10 33.73 9.56
N LEU A 44 -21.85 33.28 9.69
CA LEU A 44 -21.49 31.87 9.87
C LEU A 44 -21.18 31.56 11.34
N VAL A 45 -22.16 31.03 12.06
CA VAL A 45 -21.99 30.63 13.46
C VAL A 45 -21.32 29.25 13.54
N THR A 46 -20.18 29.18 14.22
CA THR A 46 -19.44 27.92 14.50
C THR A 46 -18.77 27.98 15.87
N SER A 47 -18.28 26.85 16.38
CA SER A 47 -17.51 26.79 17.63
C SER A 47 -16.00 26.66 17.34
N GLN A 48 -15.14 27.03 18.30
CA GLN A 48 -13.69 26.86 18.15
C GLN A 48 -13.30 25.39 17.92
N ALA A 49 -13.99 24.45 18.57
CA ALA A 49 -13.75 23.02 18.37
C ALA A 49 -14.11 22.56 16.94
N ALA A 50 -15.23 23.06 16.40
CA ALA A 50 -15.64 22.76 15.02
C ALA A 50 -14.68 23.40 14.00
N LEU A 51 -14.22 24.63 14.26
CA LEU A 51 -13.20 25.31 13.44
C LEU A 51 -11.86 24.56 13.47
N SER A 52 -11.37 24.19 14.65
CA SER A 52 -10.13 23.42 14.80
C SER A 52 -10.19 22.09 14.06
N GLY A 53 -11.30 21.36 14.19
CA GLY A 53 -11.52 20.13 13.43
C GLY A 53 -11.53 20.38 11.92
N PHE A 54 -12.23 21.42 11.46
CA PHE A 54 -12.23 21.82 10.05
C PHE A 54 -10.82 22.10 9.53
N LEU A 55 -10.02 22.90 10.25
CA LEU A 55 -8.67 23.26 9.82
C LEU A 55 -7.74 22.04 9.73
N SER A 56 -7.82 21.11 10.68
CA SER A 56 -7.06 19.85 10.62
C SER A 56 -7.46 19.02 9.39
N TRP A 57 -8.76 18.86 9.14
CA TRP A 57 -9.25 18.14 7.95
C TRP A 57 -8.89 18.83 6.64
N TYR A 58 -9.01 20.16 6.57
CA TYR A 58 -8.71 20.94 5.39
C TYR A 58 -7.21 20.86 5.07
N GLY A 59 -6.34 20.96 6.10
CA GLY A 59 -4.90 20.74 5.96
C GLY A 59 -4.58 19.36 5.40
N LEU A 60 -5.17 18.30 5.96
CA LEU A 60 -5.00 16.94 5.44
C LEU A 60 -5.49 16.81 3.99
N ARG A 61 -6.65 17.37 3.65
CA ARG A 61 -7.18 17.37 2.28
C ARG A 61 -6.23 18.07 1.30
N GLN A 62 -5.71 19.24 1.67
CA GLN A 62 -4.75 19.99 0.85
C GLN A 62 -3.43 19.21 0.67
N GLN A 63 -2.94 18.58 1.73
CA GLN A 63 -1.76 17.72 1.65
C GLN A 63 -1.99 16.53 0.71
N LEU A 64 -3.15 15.86 0.79
CA LEU A 64 -3.49 14.76 -0.11
C LEU A 64 -3.57 15.21 -1.58
N ALA A 65 -4.19 16.36 -1.87
CA ALA A 65 -4.27 16.90 -3.22
C ALA A 65 -2.87 17.23 -3.79
N ARG A 66 -1.98 17.80 -2.97
CA ARG A 66 -0.57 18.05 -3.35
C ARG A 66 0.17 16.75 -3.60
N ASN A 67 0.00 15.76 -2.72
CA ASN A 67 0.63 14.45 -2.88
C ASN A 67 0.15 13.77 -4.17
N GLU A 68 -1.15 13.82 -4.48
CA GLU A 68 -1.72 13.27 -5.72
C GLU A 68 -1.08 13.91 -6.96
N SER A 69 -1.06 15.25 -7.04
CA SER A 69 -0.40 15.97 -8.13
C SER A 69 1.10 15.68 -8.24
N THR A 70 1.77 15.48 -7.09
CA THR A 70 3.20 15.11 -7.06
C THR A 70 3.41 13.69 -7.60
N VAL A 71 2.58 12.73 -7.19
CA VAL A 71 2.62 11.35 -7.70
C VAL A 71 2.35 11.32 -9.20
N GLU A 72 1.35 12.06 -9.68
CA GLU A 72 1.07 12.16 -11.12
C GLU A 72 2.28 12.71 -11.88
N SER A 73 2.91 13.76 -11.37
CA SER A 73 4.11 14.37 -11.98
C SER A 73 5.28 13.38 -12.02
N VAL A 74 5.55 12.69 -10.91
CA VAL A 74 6.59 11.66 -10.84
C VAL A 74 6.32 10.52 -11.82
N LEU A 75 5.07 10.07 -11.93
CA LEU A 75 4.69 9.02 -12.89
C LEU A 75 4.81 9.49 -14.34
N ALA A 76 4.46 10.74 -14.62
CA ALA A 76 4.62 11.33 -15.95
C ALA A 76 6.11 11.43 -16.32
N ASP A 77 6.96 11.91 -15.41
CA ASP A 77 8.40 11.99 -15.60
C ASP A 77 9.04 10.60 -15.78
N LEU A 78 8.61 9.60 -15.02
CA LEU A 78 9.07 8.22 -15.18
C LEU A 78 8.70 7.66 -16.54
N LYS A 79 7.47 7.87 -17.01
CA LYS A 79 7.02 7.41 -18.33
C LYS A 79 7.74 8.15 -19.46
N ALA A 80 8.02 9.44 -19.30
CA ALA A 80 8.73 10.24 -20.30
C ALA A 80 10.19 9.79 -20.44
N ASN A 81 10.87 9.51 -19.32
CA ASN A 81 12.28 9.10 -19.31
C ASN A 81 12.48 7.60 -19.56
N ASN A 82 11.49 6.76 -19.24
CA ASN A 82 11.50 5.34 -19.51
C ASN A 82 10.11 4.83 -19.94
N PRO A 83 9.76 4.96 -21.23
CA PRO A 83 8.45 4.53 -21.75
C PRO A 83 8.19 3.03 -21.61
N ASN A 84 9.25 2.23 -21.52
CA ASN A 84 9.20 0.78 -21.39
C ASN A 84 9.37 0.32 -19.93
N ALA A 85 9.20 1.23 -18.97
CA ALA A 85 9.29 0.89 -17.56
C ALA A 85 8.32 -0.26 -17.24
N THR A 86 8.88 -1.33 -16.70
CA THR A 86 8.13 -2.49 -16.23
C THR A 86 7.32 -2.11 -14.98
N GLU A 87 6.26 -2.88 -14.69
CA GLU A 87 5.48 -2.71 -13.46
C GLU A 87 6.36 -2.74 -12.20
N ARG A 88 7.40 -3.58 -12.22
CA ARG A 88 8.39 -3.67 -11.12
C ARG A 88 9.18 -2.39 -10.94
N GLU A 89 9.60 -1.74 -12.02
CA GLU A 89 10.35 -0.48 -11.96
C GLU A 89 9.46 0.67 -11.49
N LEU A 90 8.22 0.74 -11.98
CA LEU A 90 7.23 1.71 -11.51
C LEU A 90 6.95 1.55 -10.01
N PHE A 91 6.79 0.30 -9.55
CA PHE A 91 6.60 0.01 -8.13
C PHE A 91 7.82 0.42 -7.30
N ALA A 92 9.03 0.10 -7.75
CA ALA A 92 10.27 0.47 -7.04
C ALA A 92 10.45 2.00 -6.94
N ALA A 93 10.11 2.73 -8.01
CA ALA A 93 10.13 4.17 -8.02
C ALA A 93 9.09 4.76 -7.05
N GLY A 94 7.87 4.22 -7.04
CA GLY A 94 6.83 4.60 -6.08
C GLY A 94 7.24 4.37 -4.63
N GLN A 95 7.82 3.21 -4.31
CA GLN A 95 8.34 2.91 -2.96
C GLN A 95 9.43 3.87 -2.52
N SER A 96 10.33 4.23 -3.44
CA SER A 96 11.40 5.20 -3.18
C SER A 96 10.84 6.59 -2.90
N PHE A 97 9.84 7.01 -3.71
CA PHE A 97 9.14 8.28 -3.53
C PHE A 97 8.42 8.36 -2.18
N PHE A 98 7.60 7.38 -1.82
CA PHE A 98 6.87 7.41 -0.54
C PHE A 98 7.80 7.32 0.67
N SER A 99 8.92 6.60 0.55
CA SER A 99 9.94 6.58 1.61
C SER A 99 10.60 7.95 1.79
N ALA A 100 10.91 8.64 0.69
CA ALA A 100 11.44 10.01 0.74
C ALA A 100 10.42 11.00 1.34
N LEU A 101 9.15 10.91 0.92
CA LEU A 101 8.07 11.74 1.42
C LEU A 101 7.84 11.54 2.94
N ALA A 102 7.93 10.31 3.43
CA ALA A 102 7.83 10.03 4.86
C ALA A 102 8.99 10.65 5.65
N ILE A 103 10.20 10.67 5.09
CA ILE A 103 11.37 11.32 5.71
C ILE A 103 11.20 12.84 5.71
N GLU A 104 10.79 13.42 4.59
CA GLU A 104 10.57 14.86 4.44
C GLU A 104 9.51 15.38 5.42
N THR A 105 8.42 14.64 5.59
CA THR A 105 7.33 14.99 6.51
C THR A 105 7.58 14.55 7.96
N GLN A 106 8.74 13.95 8.26
CA GLN A 106 9.10 13.39 9.57
C GLN A 106 8.06 12.39 10.11
N ASP A 107 7.34 11.70 9.21
CA ASP A 107 6.37 10.67 9.56
C ASP A 107 7.08 9.32 9.78
N ALA A 108 7.55 9.13 11.01
CA ALA A 108 8.21 7.90 11.43
C ALA A 108 7.33 6.64 11.25
N LYS A 109 6.00 6.78 11.33
CA LYS A 109 5.08 5.65 11.18
C LYS A 109 4.96 5.24 9.71
N ALA A 110 4.77 6.22 8.82
CA ALA A 110 4.77 5.96 7.38
C ALA A 110 6.10 5.34 6.94
N TRP A 111 7.22 5.87 7.43
CA TRP A 111 8.54 5.34 7.13
C TRP A 111 8.72 3.88 7.61
N ALA A 112 8.32 3.57 8.85
CA ALA A 112 8.37 2.20 9.37
C ALA A 112 7.55 1.24 8.51
N MET A 113 6.37 1.69 8.03
CA MET A 113 5.51 0.90 7.15
C MET A 113 6.17 0.62 5.79
N THR A 114 6.87 1.58 5.19
CA THR A 114 7.60 1.33 3.93
C THR A 114 8.75 0.32 4.13
N GLN A 115 9.45 0.38 5.27
CA GLN A 115 10.48 -0.59 5.60
C GLN A 115 9.91 -1.99 5.85
N GLU A 116 8.78 -2.11 6.55
CA GLU A 116 8.13 -3.40 6.81
C GLU A 116 7.69 -4.07 5.50
N LEU A 117 7.09 -3.31 4.57
CA LEU A 117 6.70 -3.82 3.25
C LEU A 117 7.90 -4.32 2.44
N ARG A 118 9.02 -3.60 2.50
CA ARG A 118 10.27 -4.03 1.87
C ARG A 118 10.77 -5.35 2.45
N ILE A 119 10.83 -5.48 3.77
CA ILE A 119 11.26 -6.72 4.43
C ILE A 119 10.36 -7.89 4.03
N LYS A 120 9.03 -7.72 4.06
CA LYS A 120 8.08 -8.77 3.64
C LYS A 120 8.26 -9.19 2.18
N THR A 121 8.58 -8.24 1.30
CA THR A 121 8.85 -8.51 -0.11
C THR A 121 10.14 -9.32 -0.27
N ASP A 122 11.19 -8.96 0.47
CA ASP A 122 12.47 -9.67 0.47
C ASP A 122 12.32 -11.09 1.05
N ASP A 123 11.54 -11.25 2.12
CA ASP A 123 11.21 -12.56 2.70
C ASP A 123 10.45 -13.45 1.71
N LEU A 124 9.45 -12.91 1.01
CA LEU A 124 8.71 -13.63 -0.03
C LEU A 124 9.62 -14.08 -1.18
N ASN A 125 10.53 -13.20 -1.61
CA ASN A 125 11.50 -13.52 -2.65
C ASN A 125 12.46 -14.63 -2.20
N LEU A 126 12.95 -14.57 -0.97
CA LEU A 126 13.80 -15.60 -0.39
C LEU A 126 13.05 -16.94 -0.26
N ALA A 127 11.80 -16.91 0.21
CA ALA A 127 10.95 -18.10 0.30
C ALA A 127 10.74 -18.74 -1.08
N ARG A 128 10.47 -17.93 -2.11
CA ARG A 128 10.34 -18.41 -3.49
C ARG A 128 11.64 -19.04 -3.99
N GLN A 129 12.80 -18.42 -3.75
CA GLN A 129 14.10 -18.98 -4.15
C GLN A 129 14.40 -20.30 -3.45
N LYS A 130 14.10 -20.40 -2.15
CA LYS A 130 14.26 -21.65 -1.38
C LYS A 130 13.37 -22.74 -1.96
N PHE A 131 12.09 -22.44 -2.18
CA PHE A 131 11.15 -23.37 -2.80
C PHE A 131 11.66 -23.86 -4.15
N GLN A 132 12.05 -22.96 -5.07
CA GLN A 132 12.59 -23.33 -6.38
C GLN A 132 13.81 -24.26 -6.27
N ARG A 133 14.76 -23.94 -5.38
CA ARG A 133 15.96 -24.77 -5.17
C ARG A 133 15.61 -26.14 -4.60
N GLU A 134 14.69 -26.19 -3.64
CA GLU A 134 14.22 -27.45 -3.04
C GLU A 134 13.49 -28.29 -4.08
N THR A 135 12.63 -27.71 -4.91
CA THR A 135 11.97 -28.40 -6.03
C THR A 135 12.99 -28.96 -7.01
N CYS A 136 13.99 -28.18 -7.44
CA CYS A 136 15.04 -28.69 -8.32
C CYS A 136 15.85 -29.83 -7.69
N LYS A 137 16.19 -29.70 -6.40
CA LYS A 137 16.90 -30.75 -5.65
C LYS A 137 16.08 -32.03 -5.60
N LEU A 138 14.79 -31.92 -5.29
CA LEU A 138 13.85 -33.04 -5.25
C LEU A 138 13.72 -33.70 -6.62
N PHE A 139 13.64 -32.92 -7.70
CA PHE A 139 13.59 -33.47 -9.05
C PHE A 139 14.84 -34.27 -9.41
N ILE A 140 16.03 -33.80 -9.03
CA ILE A 140 17.29 -34.54 -9.24
C ILE A 140 17.26 -35.86 -8.45
N GLN A 141 16.94 -35.80 -7.14
CA GLN A 141 16.83 -37.00 -6.30
C GLN A 141 15.83 -38.01 -6.86
N TRP A 142 14.69 -37.52 -7.37
CA TRP A 142 13.65 -38.35 -7.95
C TRP A 142 14.07 -38.98 -9.27
N SER A 143 14.80 -38.24 -10.11
CA SER A 143 15.35 -38.78 -11.37
C SER A 143 16.36 -39.92 -11.16
N GLU A 144 16.88 -40.05 -9.93
CA GLU A 144 17.76 -41.14 -9.52
C GLU A 144 17.00 -42.31 -8.85
N ASP A 145 15.76 -42.11 -8.37
CA ASP A 145 14.94 -43.16 -7.75
C ASP A 145 14.30 -44.07 -8.81
N GLN A 146 14.51 -45.38 -8.68
CA GLN A 146 14.00 -46.38 -9.63
C GLN A 146 12.47 -46.59 -9.51
N ARG A 147 11.89 -46.34 -8.33
CA ARG A 147 10.43 -46.47 -8.11
C ARG A 147 9.68 -45.33 -8.81
N ALA A 148 10.23 -44.14 -8.68
CA ALA A 148 9.83 -42.94 -9.40
C ALA A 148 9.78 -43.17 -10.92
N LYS A 149 10.85 -43.72 -11.50
CA LYS A 149 10.90 -44.12 -12.92
C LYS A 149 9.83 -45.15 -13.26
N SER A 150 9.69 -46.19 -12.44
CA SER A 150 8.71 -47.26 -12.66
C SER A 150 7.27 -46.73 -12.69
N ILE A 151 6.93 -45.78 -11.84
CA ILE A 151 5.61 -45.12 -11.83
C ILE A 151 5.42 -44.25 -13.07
N ALA A 152 6.44 -43.45 -13.44
CA ALA A 152 6.39 -42.59 -14.61
C ALA A 152 6.25 -43.38 -15.93
N GLU A 153 6.94 -44.51 -16.04
CA GLU A 153 6.92 -45.42 -17.19
C GLU A 153 5.70 -46.37 -17.18
N SER A 154 4.90 -46.38 -16.11
CA SER A 154 3.72 -47.24 -16.01
C SER A 154 2.65 -46.91 -17.08
N GLY A 155 1.77 -47.87 -17.37
CA GLY A 155 0.62 -47.66 -18.25
C GLY A 155 -0.56 -46.89 -17.62
N ALA A 156 -0.40 -46.37 -16.40
CA ALA A 156 -1.45 -45.64 -15.70
C ALA A 156 -1.77 -44.28 -16.36
N SER A 157 -2.94 -43.72 -16.06
CA SER A 157 -3.31 -42.38 -16.55
C SER A 157 -2.44 -41.30 -15.91
N ASN A 158 -2.36 -40.12 -16.54
CA ASN A 158 -1.59 -38.99 -15.99
C ASN A 158 -2.06 -38.58 -14.60
N ALA A 159 -3.36 -38.64 -14.31
CA ALA A 159 -3.91 -38.32 -13.01
C ALA A 159 -3.44 -39.32 -11.94
N GLU A 160 -3.50 -40.63 -12.23
CA GLU A 160 -3.03 -41.67 -11.32
C GLU A 160 -1.52 -41.61 -11.10
N LYS A 161 -0.74 -41.26 -12.14
CA LYS A 161 0.71 -41.02 -12.00
C LYS A 161 0.98 -39.84 -11.10
N ILE A 162 0.28 -38.72 -11.28
CA ILE A 162 0.43 -37.53 -10.41
C ILE A 162 0.08 -37.88 -8.97
N GLU A 163 -0.99 -38.66 -8.74
CA GLU A 163 -1.40 -39.09 -7.40
C GLU A 163 -0.36 -40.02 -6.75
N GLN A 164 0.11 -41.04 -7.47
CA GLN A 164 1.12 -41.98 -6.96
C GLN A 164 2.46 -41.29 -6.71
N LEU A 165 2.86 -40.37 -7.57
CA LEU A 165 4.08 -39.59 -7.40
C LEU A 165 3.96 -38.59 -6.26
N GLY A 166 2.82 -37.89 -6.17
CA GLY A 166 2.52 -36.98 -5.07
C GLY A 166 2.53 -37.70 -3.73
N GLN A 167 1.92 -38.88 -3.64
CA GLN A 167 1.90 -39.68 -2.42
C GLN A 167 3.27 -40.29 -2.08
N LEU A 168 4.07 -40.70 -3.07
CA LEU A 168 5.45 -41.13 -2.85
C LEU A 168 6.35 -39.97 -2.36
N MET A 169 6.08 -38.75 -2.82
CA MET A 169 6.91 -37.57 -2.61
C MET A 169 6.58 -36.80 -1.33
N PHE A 170 5.30 -36.64 -1.02
CA PHE A 170 4.82 -35.83 0.10
C PHE A 170 4.10 -36.67 1.17
N GLY A 171 3.94 -37.98 0.97
CA GLY A 171 3.35 -38.87 1.96
C GLY A 171 1.92 -38.46 2.33
N GLU A 172 1.69 -38.20 3.62
CA GLU A 172 0.38 -37.80 4.13
C GLU A 172 0.00 -36.36 3.76
N ASP A 173 1.00 -35.47 3.57
CA ASP A 173 0.78 -34.06 3.21
C ASP A 173 0.15 -33.89 1.81
N TRP A 174 0.27 -34.89 0.94
CA TRP A 174 -0.36 -34.88 -0.39
C TRP A 174 -1.90 -34.93 -0.30
N LYS A 175 -2.43 -35.62 0.70
CA LYS A 175 -3.87 -35.89 0.83
C LYS A 175 -4.64 -34.73 1.45
N GLU A 176 -3.98 -33.91 2.26
CA GLU A 176 -4.61 -32.76 2.94
C GLU A 176 -4.94 -31.61 1.99
N GLN A 177 -4.33 -31.53 0.81
CA GLN A 177 -4.55 -30.45 -0.15
C GLN A 177 -5.69 -30.70 -1.15
N GLN A 178 -6.31 -31.88 -1.14
CA GLN A 178 -7.42 -32.23 -2.04
C GLN A 178 -8.81 -32.15 -1.38
N GLY A 179 -8.88 -31.74 -0.10
CA GLY A 179 -10.13 -31.48 0.64
C GLY A 179 -10.40 -29.99 0.83
#